data_AF-A0A6V7M9P0-F1
#
_entry.id   AF-A0A6V7M9P0-F1
#
_cell.length_a   1.000
_cell.length_b   1.000
_cell.length_c   1.000
_cell.angle_alpha   90.00
_cell.angle_beta   90.00
_cell.angle_gamma   90.00
#
_symmetry.space_group_name_H-M   'P 1'
#
loop_
_entity.id
_entity.type
_entity.pdbx_description
1 polymer ?
#
loop_
_entity_poly.entity_id
_entity_poly.type
_entity_poly.pdbx_seq_one_letter_code
_entity_poly.pdbx_strand_id
1 'polypeptide(L)'
;KVALVIILTRAGLDLDPNALKRQKITMPKIGLVPWLVEFGVVAVLAVYLLNLPWIWTCAIGSIVAAVSPAVIVPCLFRLRSKGYGVAK
;
A
#
# COMPACT_ATOMS: atom_id res chain seq x y z
N LYS A 1 -11.53 -18.39 5.48
CA LYS A 1 -12.06 -17.33 4.59
C LYS A 1 -12.26 -15.96 5.30
N VAL A 2 -12.05 -15.84 6.62
CA VAL A 2 -12.23 -14.57 7.38
C VAL A 2 -10.88 -13.95 7.84
N ALA A 3 -9.76 -14.61 7.57
CA ALA A 3 -8.44 -14.21 8.07
C ALA A 3 -8.03 -12.78 7.68
N LEU A 4 -8.29 -12.38 6.44
CA LEU A 4 -7.98 -11.02 5.96
C LEU A 4 -8.74 -9.94 6.73
N VAL A 5 -10.04 -10.18 6.97
CA VAL A 5 -10.89 -9.26 7.73
C VAL A 5 -10.37 -9.13 9.16
N ILE A 6 -10.02 -10.24 9.81
CA ILE A 6 -9.49 -10.24 11.18
C ILE A 6 -8.15 -9.50 11.26
N ILE A 7 -7.23 -9.74 10.32
CA ILE A 7 -5.92 -9.07 10.28
C ILE A 7 -6.09 -7.56 10.07
N LEU A 8 -6.95 -7.15 9.14
CA LEU A 8 -7.16 -5.73 8.84
C LEU A 8 -7.86 -5.00 9.99
N THR A 9 -8.89 -5.60 10.58
CA THR A 9 -9.58 -5.04 11.75
C THR A 9 -8.64 -4.94 12.95
N ARG A 10 -7.82 -5.97 13.21
CA ARG A 10 -6.83 -5.93 14.31
C ARG A 10 -5.77 -4.87 14.07
N ALA A 11 -5.27 -4.74 12.84
CA ALA A 11 -4.30 -3.71 12.49
C ALA A 11 -4.87 -2.30 12.60
N GLY A 12 -6.14 -2.12 12.23
CA GLY A 12 -6.88 -0.88 12.43
C GLY A 12 -7.01 -0.50 13.91
N LEU A 13 -7.28 -1.48 14.79
CA LEU A 13 -7.43 -1.26 16.23
C LEU A 13 -6.09 -1.06 16.98
N ASP A 14 -4.99 -1.61 16.46
CA ASP A 14 -3.63 -1.43 17.04
C ASP A 14 -2.99 -0.10 16.62
N LEU A 15 -3.60 0.65 15.69
CA LEU A 15 -3.11 1.96 15.28
C LEU A 15 -3.34 3.00 16.38
N ASP A 16 -2.27 3.65 16.82
CA ASP A 16 -2.34 4.74 17.78
C ASP A 16 -3.02 5.99 17.14
N PRO A 17 -4.19 6.43 17.63
CA PRO A 17 -4.92 7.54 17.04
C PRO A 17 -4.23 8.89 17.24
N ASN A 18 -3.37 9.05 18.25
CA ASN A 18 -2.62 10.28 18.50
C ASN A 18 -1.44 10.40 17.51
N ALA A 19 -0.74 9.30 17.24
CA ALA A 19 0.32 9.25 16.22
C ALA A 19 -0.24 9.47 14.81
N LEU A 20 -1.39 8.85 14.50
CA LEU A 20 -2.10 9.09 13.24
C LEU A 20 -2.55 10.55 13.11
N LYS A 21 -3.03 11.16 14.20
CA LYS A 21 -3.38 12.59 14.22
C LYS A 21 -2.17 13.52 14.05
N ARG A 22 -0.98 13.10 14.46
CA ARG A 22 0.25 13.88 14.29
C ARG A 22 0.79 13.79 12.85
N GLN A 23 0.54 12.69 12.14
CA GLN A 23 1.04 12.41 10.79
C GLN A 23 -0.09 12.26 9.74
N LYS A 24 -1.20 13.00 9.92
CA LYS A 24 -2.41 12.92 9.07
C LYS A 24 -2.16 13.15 7.59
N ILE A 25 -1.20 14.03 7.27
CA ILE A 25 -0.90 14.44 5.90
C ILE A 25 0.15 13.51 5.29
N THR A 26 1.16 13.11 6.07
CA THR A 26 2.25 12.27 5.60
C THR A 26 1.76 10.85 5.30
N MET A 27 0.90 10.27 6.15
CA MET A 27 0.41 8.90 6.00
C MET A 27 -0.27 8.61 4.64
N PRO A 28 -1.27 9.38 4.19
CA PRO A 28 -1.86 9.18 2.87
C PRO A 28 -0.90 9.54 1.73
N LYS A 29 0.01 10.52 1.91
CA LYS A 29 0.99 10.87 0.89
C LYS A 29 1.96 9.73 0.60
N ILE A 30 2.43 9.03 1.63
CA ILE A 30 3.34 7.88 1.47
C ILE A 30 2.63 6.72 0.76
N GLY A 31 1.31 6.58 0.87
CA GLY A 31 0.55 5.58 0.13
C GLY A 31 0.20 6.00 -1.30
N LEU A 32 -0.30 7.23 -1.46
CA LEU A 32 -0.86 7.71 -2.73
C LEU A 32 0.22 8.12 -3.74
N VAL A 33 1.32 8.74 -3.28
CA VAL A 33 2.37 9.23 -4.19
C VAL A 33 3.08 8.06 -4.89
N PRO A 34 3.58 7.03 -4.18
CA PRO A 34 4.20 5.89 -4.85
C PRO A 34 3.20 5.14 -5.73
N TRP A 35 1.95 4.99 -5.27
CA TRP A 35 0.89 4.35 -6.04
C TRP A 35 0.65 5.04 -7.39
N LEU A 36 0.53 6.37 -7.41
CA LEU A 36 0.36 7.14 -8.64
C LEU A 36 1.58 7.05 -9.57
N VAL A 37 2.79 7.06 -9.01
CA VAL A 37 4.03 6.95 -9.79
C VAL A 37 4.15 5.55 -10.40
N GLU A 38 3.94 4.49 -9.63
CA GLU A 38 3.98 3.11 -10.12
C GLU A 38 2.90 2.85 -11.17
N PHE A 39 1.67 3.30 -10.91
CA PHE A 39 0.58 3.24 -11.87
C PHE A 39 0.94 3.93 -13.19
N GLY A 40 1.46 5.17 -13.12
CA GLY A 40 1.82 5.95 -14.29
C GLY A 40 2.95 5.31 -15.09
N VAL A 41 3.99 4.82 -14.41
CA VAL A 41 5.12 4.14 -15.05
C VAL A 41 4.66 2.85 -15.74
N VAL A 42 3.87 2.02 -15.07
CA VAL A 42 3.35 0.77 -15.65
C VAL A 42 2.41 1.04 -16.82
N ALA A 43 1.53 2.04 -16.71
CA ALA A 43 0.64 2.42 -17.80
C ALA A 43 1.41 2.89 -19.05
N VAL A 44 2.42 3.76 -18.88
CA VAL A 44 3.25 4.26 -19.98
C VAL A 44 4.07 3.13 -20.61
N LEU A 45 4.70 2.28 -19.79
CA LEU A 45 5.45 1.13 -20.29
C LEU A 45 4.56 0.12 -21.01
N ALA A 46 3.36 -0.16 -20.51
CA ALA A 46 2.43 -1.09 -21.15
C ALA A 46 1.93 -0.58 -22.50
N VAL A 47 1.72 0.73 -22.66
CA VAL A 47 1.37 1.33 -23.97
C VAL A 47 2.55 1.19 -24.93
N TYR A 48 3.77 1.54 -24.48
CA TYR A 48 4.94 1.55 -25.35
C TYR A 48 5.42 0.15 -25.76
N LEU A 49 5.37 -0.81 -24.83
CA LEU A 49 5.94 -2.14 -25.02
C LEU A 49 4.94 -3.13 -25.64
N LEU A 50 3.64 -3.02 -25.31
CA LEU A 50 2.59 -3.94 -25.78
C LEU A 50 1.65 -3.32 -26.83
N ASN A 51 1.79 -2.03 -27.17
CA ASN A 51 0.89 -1.30 -28.09
C ASN A 51 -0.62 -1.45 -27.73
N LEU A 52 -0.91 -1.62 -26.44
CA LEU A 52 -2.28 -1.84 -25.95
C LEU A 52 -3.04 -0.51 -25.83
N PRO A 53 -4.37 -0.50 -26.05
CA PRO A 53 -5.20 0.69 -25.85
C PRO A 53 -5.12 1.18 -24.39
N TRP A 54 -5.21 2.49 -24.19
CA TRP A 54 -5.14 3.15 -22.88
C TRP A 54 -6.08 2.57 -21.81
N ILE A 55 -7.26 2.07 -22.20
CA ILE A 55 -8.22 1.47 -21.27
C ILE A 55 -7.65 0.22 -20.58
N TRP A 56 -6.91 -0.61 -21.32
CA TRP A 56 -6.36 -1.86 -20.83
C TRP A 56 -5.07 -1.65 -20.04
N THR A 57 -4.24 -0.70 -20.46
CA THR A 57 -3.00 -0.37 -19.75
C THR A 57 -3.27 0.31 -18.41
N CYS A 58 -4.31 1.15 -18.31
CA CYS A 58 -4.80 1.67 -17.04
C CYS A 58 -5.34 0.55 -16.13
N ALA A 59 -6.07 -0.42 -16.66
CA ALA A 59 -6.55 -1.55 -15.86
C ALA A 59 -5.38 -2.37 -15.28
N ILE A 60 -4.39 -2.70 -16.11
CA ILE A 60 -3.19 -3.44 -15.71
C ILE A 60 -2.37 -2.62 -14.70
N GLY A 61 -2.14 -1.34 -14.98
CA GLY A 61 -1.43 -0.43 -14.07
C GLY A 61 -2.08 -0.37 -12.69
N SER A 62 -3.41 -0.35 -12.62
CA SER A 62 -4.16 -0.34 -11.35
C SER A 62 -3.98 -1.63 -10.56
N ILE A 63 -4.04 -2.79 -11.25
CA ILE A 63 -3.87 -4.10 -10.62
C ILE A 63 -2.44 -4.27 -10.09
N VAL A 64 -1.44 -3.84 -10.85
CA VAL A 64 -0.02 -3.96 -10.46
C VAL A 64 0.33 -3.00 -9.34
N ALA A 65 -0.15 -1.74 -9.41
CA ALA A 65 0.07 -0.75 -8.36
C ALA A 65 -0.71 -1.07 -7.08
N ALA A 66 -1.72 -1.94 -7.11
CA ALA A 66 -2.49 -2.32 -5.93
C ALA A 66 -1.61 -3.03 -4.89
N VAL A 67 -1.12 -2.25 -3.92
CA VAL A 67 -0.41 -2.76 -2.76
C VAL A 67 -1.33 -3.64 -1.91
N SER A 68 -0.87 -4.82 -1.51
CA SER A 68 -1.65 -5.74 -0.68
C SER A 68 -1.40 -5.49 0.82
N PRO A 69 -2.32 -4.83 1.55
CA PRO A 69 -2.14 -4.58 2.99
C PRO A 69 -2.12 -5.88 3.80
N ALA A 70 -2.69 -6.95 3.26
CA ALA A 70 -2.78 -8.26 3.87
C ALA A 70 -1.41 -8.86 4.25
N VAL A 71 -0.40 -8.60 3.42
CA VAL A 71 0.96 -9.16 3.61
C VAL A 71 1.87 -8.17 4.33
N ILE A 72 1.65 -6.87 4.12
CA ILE A 72 2.50 -5.81 4.69
C ILE A 72 2.23 -5.68 6.19
N VAL A 73 0.96 -5.78 6.61
CA VAL A 73 0.55 -5.63 8.01
C VAL A 73 1.17 -6.71 8.93
N PRO A 74 1.09 -8.02 8.64
CA PRO A 74 1.78 -9.04 9.44
C PRO A 74 3.30 -8.88 9.43
N CYS A 75 3.89 -8.50 8.29
CA CYS A 75 5.33 -8.23 8.20
C CYS A 75 5.75 -7.06 9.09
N LEU A 76 5.01 -5.96 9.08
CA LEU A 76 5.25 -4.80 9.94
C LEU A 76 5.16 -5.18 11.43
N PHE A 77 4.14 -5.93 11.83
CA PHE A 77 4.03 -6.42 13.21
C PHE A 77 5.20 -7.32 13.62
N ARG A 78 5.60 -8.24 12.73
CA ARG A 78 6.76 -9.11 12.96
C ARG A 78 8.06 -8.30 13.09
N LEU A 79 8.24 -7.26 12.29
CA LEU A 79 9.41 -6.38 12.37
C LEU A 79 9.41 -5.52 13.64
N ARG A 80 8.25 -4.98 14.02
CA ARG A 80 8.06 -4.24 15.28
C ARG A 80 8.40 -5.11 16.49
N SER A 81 7.96 -6.38 16.50
CA SER A 81 8.31 -7.36 17.55
C SER A 81 9.81 -7.65 17.64
N LYS A 82 10.57 -7.44 16.56
CA LYS A 82 12.04 -7.57 16.53
C LYS A 82 12.78 -6.27 16.90
N GLY A 83 12.06 -5.23 17.32
CA GLY A 83 12.63 -3.93 17.70
C GLY A 83 12.96 -3.01 16.52
N TYR A 84 12.69 -3.40 15.27
CA TYR A 84 12.93 -2.54 14.11
C TYR A 84 11.82 -1.50 13.97
N GLY A 85 12.18 -0.21 13.99
CA GLY A 85 11.23 0.91 13.85
C GLY A 85 10.48 1.28 15.14
N VAL A 86 10.83 0.67 16.28
CA VAL A 86 10.40 1.14 17.61
C VAL A 86 11.38 2.22 18.02
N ALA A 87 10.93 3.47 18.07
CA ALA A 87 11.73 4.53 18.68
C ALA A 87 12.04 4.12 20.12
N LYS A 88 13.32 4.13 20.47
CA LYS A 88 13.73 4.19 21.87
C LYS A 88 13.35 5.56 22.43
#